data_AF-A0A968XMW3-F1
#
_entry.id   AF-A0A968XMW3-F1
#
_cell.length_a   1.000
_cell.length_b   1.000
_cell.length_c   1.000
_cell.angle_alpha   90.00
_cell.angle_beta   90.00
_cell.angle_gamma   90.00
#
_symmetry.space_group_name_H-M   'P 1'
#
loop_
_entity.id
_entity.type
_entity.pdbx_description
1 polymer ?
#
loop_
_entity_poly.entity_id
_entity_poly.type
_entity_poly.pdbx_seq_one_letter_code
_entity_poly.pdbx_strand_id
1 'polypeptide(L)'
;MDKSELDQYVGRYRRGVDEVVSVRRENSYLVESINGGNDIYCFPVAKDTIVFTDFNIKGTFGRDEKGNVISLKSEYQDKPMPKMRDDEFTPSEHLKAKRYTPAKEGFRQMKLNEYQITYLAYELFYRKPNDLQAVKTILELALEQHPNSAIVYARRGDFYLSQNDKANAGKSFQKALELDPNDKELVKKLRELGN
;
A
#
# COMPACT_ATOMS: atom_id res chain seq x y z
N MET A 1 33.44 11.05 2.73
CA MET A 1 32.55 10.68 3.85
C MET A 1 32.96 9.29 4.28
N ASP A 2 33.17 9.07 5.57
CA ASP A 2 33.56 7.76 6.09
C ASP A 2 32.38 6.77 5.98
N LYS A 3 32.66 5.46 5.88
CA LYS A 3 31.62 4.42 5.80
C LYS A 3 30.68 4.48 7.01
N SER A 4 31.21 4.82 8.18
CA SER A 4 30.45 4.95 9.44
C SER A 4 29.46 6.12 9.43
N GLU A 5 29.72 7.17 8.65
CA GLU A 5 28.84 8.35 8.57
C GLU A 5 27.60 8.07 7.72
N LEU A 6 27.71 7.20 6.70
CA LEU A 6 26.59 6.82 5.84
C LEU A 6 25.51 6.02 6.58
N ASP A 7 25.90 5.25 7.60
CA ASP A 7 24.96 4.44 8.38
C ASP A 7 23.91 5.28 9.10
N GLN A 8 24.18 6.56 9.37
CA GLN A 8 23.20 7.47 9.99
C GLN A 8 21.99 7.76 9.08
N TYR A 9 22.20 7.69 7.76
CA TYR A 9 21.15 7.92 6.76
C TYR A 9 20.35 6.66 6.45
N VAL A 10 20.83 5.48 6.84
CA VAL A 10 20.11 4.21 6.67
C VAL A 10 18.83 4.24 7.48
N GLY A 11 17.75 3.76 6.88
CA GLY A 11 16.45 3.68 7.52
C GLY A 11 15.29 3.84 6.54
N ARG A 12 14.11 3.95 7.10
CA ARG A 12 12.85 4.07 6.37
C ARG A 12 12.32 5.48 6.54
N TYR A 13 11.82 6.08 5.47
CA TYR A 13 11.32 7.45 5.45
C TYR A 13 9.91 7.47 4.89
N ARG A 14 8.97 8.05 5.63
CA ARG A 14 7.55 8.05 5.25
C ARG A 14 7.31 9.09 4.16
N ARG A 15 6.98 8.62 2.97
CA ARG A 15 6.56 9.48 1.84
C ARG A 15 5.05 9.72 1.86
N GLY A 16 4.28 8.70 2.23
CA GLY A 16 2.82 8.72 2.30
C GLY A 16 2.28 7.71 3.29
N VAL A 17 0.95 7.58 3.40
CA VAL A 17 0.31 6.66 4.36
C VAL A 17 0.74 5.21 4.11
N ASP A 18 0.86 4.81 2.85
CA ASP A 18 1.30 3.48 2.43
C ASP A 18 2.51 3.53 1.47
N GLU A 19 3.32 4.58 1.59
CA GLU A 19 4.52 4.78 0.77
C GLU A 19 5.75 5.05 1.65
N VAL A 20 6.75 4.18 1.51
CA VAL A 20 8.01 4.24 2.26
C VAL A 20 9.17 4.26 1.29
N VAL A 21 10.07 5.22 1.51
CA VAL A 21 11.41 5.22 0.93
C VAL A 21 12.34 4.48 1.90
N SER A 22 12.87 3.35 1.47
CA SER A 22 13.88 2.61 2.22
C SER A 22 15.25 2.99 1.72
N VAL A 23 16.11 3.51 2.59
CA VAL A 23 17.50 3.84 2.28
C VAL A 23 18.40 2.83 2.97
N ARG A 24 19.25 2.17 2.20
CA ARG A 24 20.28 1.25 2.70
C ARG A 24 21.66 1.71 2.25
N ARG A 25 22.70 1.29 2.97
CA ARG A 25 24.09 1.51 2.57
C ARG A 25 24.58 0.33 1.75
N GLU A 26 25.21 0.61 0.63
CA GLU A 26 26.00 -0.36 -0.12
C GLU A 26 27.40 0.19 -0.32
N ASN A 27 28.39 -0.44 0.33
CA ASN A 27 29.78 0.02 0.33
C ASN A 27 29.92 1.49 0.76
N SER A 28 30.18 2.38 -0.19
CA SER A 28 30.44 3.82 -0.03
C SER A 28 29.32 4.70 -0.60
N TYR A 29 28.18 4.13 -0.95
CA TYR A 29 27.00 4.86 -1.44
C TYR A 29 25.73 4.37 -0.74
N LEU A 30 24.63 5.08 -0.99
CA LEU A 30 23.30 4.70 -0.52
C LEU A 30 22.49 4.17 -1.70
N VAL A 31 21.51 3.34 -1.40
CA VAL A 31 20.52 2.90 -2.38
C VAL A 31 19.15 3.12 -1.76
N GLU A 32 18.27 3.80 -2.50
CA GLU A 32 16.88 3.93 -2.11
C GLU A 32 15.98 3.02 -2.93
N SER A 33 14.86 2.61 -2.34
CA SER A 33 13.74 2.02 -3.07
C SER A 33 12.41 2.44 -2.45
N ILE A 34 11.39 2.58 -3.28
CA ILE A 34 10.03 2.92 -2.83
C ILE A 34 9.24 1.62 -2.71
N ASN A 35 8.73 1.31 -1.52
CA ASN A 35 7.94 0.11 -1.22
C ASN A 35 8.60 -1.21 -1.66
N GLY A 36 9.94 -1.25 -1.72
CA GLY A 36 10.71 -2.40 -2.20
C GLY A 36 10.67 -2.60 -3.72
N GLY A 37 10.36 -1.54 -4.48
CA GLY A 37 10.50 -1.50 -5.93
C GLY A 37 11.96 -1.42 -6.38
N ASN A 38 12.17 -0.86 -7.58
CA ASN A 38 13.50 -0.76 -8.17
C ASN A 38 14.45 0.10 -7.33
N ASP A 39 15.72 -0.27 -7.37
CA ASP A 39 16.79 0.44 -6.71
C ASP A 39 17.17 1.71 -7.46
N ILE A 40 17.36 2.79 -6.70
CA ILE A 40 17.91 4.06 -7.17
C ILE A 40 19.19 4.33 -6.39
N TYR A 41 20.30 4.43 -7.11
CA TYR A 41 21.60 4.64 -6.49
C TYR A 41 21.76 6.11 -6.10
N CYS A 42 22.28 6.32 -4.90
CA CYS A 42 22.35 7.62 -4.27
C CYS A 42 23.79 7.92 -3.82
N PHE A 43 24.37 8.99 -4.34
CA PHE A 43 25.77 9.36 -4.05
C PHE A 43 25.85 10.59 -3.17
N PRO A 44 26.60 10.57 -2.06
CA PRO A 44 26.80 11.75 -1.23
C PRO A 44 27.66 12.78 -1.95
N VAL A 45 27.19 14.03 -1.97
CA VAL A 45 27.89 15.16 -2.62
C VAL A 45 28.28 16.28 -1.64
N ALA A 46 27.64 16.30 -0.46
CA ALA A 46 28.00 17.13 0.68
C ALA A 46 27.47 16.47 1.96
N LYS A 47 27.78 17.06 3.13
CA LYS A 47 27.16 16.63 4.39
C LYS A 47 25.64 16.68 4.25
N ASP A 48 24.96 15.60 4.66
CA ASP A 48 23.51 15.47 4.61
C ASP A 48 22.88 15.63 3.21
N THR A 49 23.67 15.61 2.13
CA THR A 49 23.16 15.82 0.76
C THR A 49 23.60 14.71 -0.19
N ILE A 50 22.63 14.14 -0.90
CA ILE A 50 22.81 13.10 -1.91
C ILE A 50 22.28 13.55 -3.27
N VAL A 51 22.74 12.89 -4.33
CA VAL A 51 22.15 12.93 -5.68
C VAL A 51 21.68 11.55 -6.08
N PHE A 52 20.61 11.48 -6.87
CA PHE A 52 20.03 10.23 -7.36
C PHE A 52 20.53 9.93 -8.78
N THR A 53 20.80 8.68 -9.14
CA THR A 53 21.27 8.34 -10.50
C THR A 53 20.17 8.49 -11.55
N ASP A 54 18.95 8.17 -11.17
CA ASP A 54 17.82 8.06 -12.09
C ASP A 54 17.13 9.42 -12.27
N PHE A 55 17.42 10.37 -11.38
CA PHE A 55 16.84 11.71 -11.37
C PHE A 55 17.94 12.74 -11.15
N ASN A 56 18.03 13.74 -12.02
CA ASN A 56 18.97 14.86 -11.86
C ASN A 56 18.50 15.85 -10.78
N ILE A 57 18.37 15.37 -9.54
CA ILE A 57 17.87 16.13 -8.38
C ILE A 57 18.70 15.83 -7.15
N LYS A 58 18.59 16.71 -6.14
CA LYS A 58 19.21 16.50 -4.84
C LYS A 58 18.22 15.98 -3.79
N GLY A 59 18.73 15.20 -2.86
CA GLY A 59 18.06 14.80 -1.62
C GLY A 59 18.83 15.36 -0.43
N THR A 60 18.12 15.88 0.57
CA THR A 60 18.72 16.44 1.79
C THR A 60 18.17 15.75 3.03
N PHE A 61 19.06 15.33 3.93
CA PHE A 61 18.71 14.77 5.23
C PHE A 61 18.56 15.88 6.26
N GLY A 62 17.45 15.85 6.99
CA GLY A 62 17.19 16.76 8.11
C GLY A 62 17.64 16.14 9.42
N ARG A 63 18.15 16.97 10.33
CA ARG A 63 18.59 16.56 11.67
C ARG A 63 17.82 17.27 12.78
N ASP A 64 17.70 16.63 13.93
CA ASP A 64 17.23 17.27 15.16
C ASP A 64 18.35 18.06 15.85
N GLU A 65 18.04 18.73 16.98
CA GLU A 65 18.99 19.50 17.78
C GLU A 65 20.13 18.65 18.37
N LYS A 66 19.92 17.33 18.50
CA LYS A 66 20.91 16.36 18.99
C LYS A 66 21.79 15.82 17.86
N GLY A 67 21.53 16.23 16.62
CA GLY A 67 22.26 15.80 15.44
C GLY A 67 21.77 14.47 14.86
N ASN A 68 20.66 13.90 15.31
CA ASN A 68 20.12 12.66 14.75
C ASN A 68 19.42 12.95 13.42
N VAL A 69 19.60 12.08 12.43
CA VAL A 69 18.85 12.17 11.16
C VAL A 69 17.39 11.80 11.40
N ILE A 70 16.49 12.74 11.12
CA ILE A 70 15.04 12.61 11.38
C ILE A 70 14.18 12.71 10.12
N SER A 71 14.77 13.05 8.97
CA SER A 71 14.00 13.13 7.73
C SER A 71 14.88 13.08 6.48
N LEU A 72 14.25 12.78 5.35
CA LEU A 72 14.81 12.92 4.00
C LEU A 72 13.86 13.79 3.16
N LYS A 73 14.39 14.72 2.37
CA LYS A 73 13.60 15.58 1.49
C LYS A 73 14.24 15.65 0.11
N SER A 74 13.50 15.28 -0.93
CA SER A 74 13.93 15.53 -2.31
C SER A 74 13.61 16.96 -2.72
N GLU A 75 14.36 17.51 -3.66
CA GLU A 75 14.25 18.91 -4.13
C GLU A 75 12.82 19.35 -4.49
N TYR A 76 12.05 18.47 -5.13
CA TYR A 76 10.67 18.75 -5.56
C TYR A 76 9.59 18.49 -4.52
N GLN A 77 9.94 17.96 -3.33
CA GLN A 77 8.96 17.74 -2.29
C GLN A 77 8.72 19.03 -1.48
N ASP A 78 7.48 19.32 -1.13
CA ASP A 78 7.19 20.43 -0.23
C ASP A 78 7.62 20.11 1.20
N LYS A 79 7.26 18.92 1.67
CA LYS A 79 7.48 18.46 3.04
C LYS A 79 8.55 17.38 3.10
N PRO A 80 9.41 17.40 4.14
CA PRO A 80 10.36 16.33 4.36
C PRO A 80 9.62 15.04 4.74
N MET A 81 10.13 13.90 4.27
CA MET A 81 9.70 12.56 4.64
C MET A 81 10.30 12.24 6.02
N PRO A 82 9.49 12.13 7.09
CA PRO A 82 10.02 11.82 8.40
C PRO A 82 10.60 10.41 8.43
N LYS A 83 11.73 10.25 9.13
CA LYS A 83 12.33 8.95 9.41
C LYS A 83 11.38 8.17 10.31
N MET A 84 11.03 6.97 9.86
CA MET A 84 10.13 6.06 10.55
C MET A 84 10.86 5.38 11.69
N ARG A 85 10.13 5.04 12.75
CA ARG A 85 10.63 4.15 13.80
C ARG A 85 10.68 2.71 13.28
N ASP A 86 11.52 1.88 13.90
CA ASP A 86 11.66 0.47 13.50
C ASP A 86 10.36 -0.33 13.69
N ASP A 87 9.54 0.07 14.67
CA ASP A 87 8.26 -0.55 15.02
C ASP A 87 7.07 0.03 14.24
N GLU A 88 7.33 0.93 13.29
CA GLU A 88 6.32 1.66 12.55
C GLU A 88 6.07 1.00 11.19
N PHE A 89 4.80 0.73 10.89
CA PHE A 89 4.41 -0.01 9.70
C PHE A 89 3.38 0.74 8.89
N THR A 90 3.40 0.51 7.58
CA THR A 90 2.34 0.96 6.69
C THR A 90 1.15 0.01 6.70
N PRO A 91 -0.02 0.43 6.17
CA PRO A 91 -1.17 -0.46 6.00
C PRO A 91 -0.82 -1.76 5.24
N SER A 92 -0.09 -1.67 4.13
CA SER A 92 0.34 -2.84 3.35
C SER A 92 1.31 -3.74 4.11
N GLU A 93 2.21 -3.18 4.91
CA GLU A 93 3.11 -3.97 5.75
C GLU A 93 2.36 -4.66 6.90
N HIS A 94 1.34 -4.01 7.47
CA HIS A 94 0.44 -4.65 8.41
C HIS A 94 -0.28 -5.84 7.77
N LEU A 95 -0.76 -5.73 6.52
CA LEU A 95 -1.33 -6.88 5.79
C LEU A 95 -0.30 -8.00 5.57
N LYS A 96 0.93 -7.67 5.14
CA LYS A 96 2.01 -8.67 4.98
C LYS A 96 2.32 -9.39 6.29
N ALA A 97 2.26 -8.66 7.41
CA ALA A 97 2.43 -9.18 8.76
C ALA A 97 1.17 -9.83 9.36
N LYS A 98 0.09 -10.02 8.58
CA LYS A 98 -1.20 -10.58 9.02
C LYS A 98 -1.86 -9.81 10.18
N ARG A 99 -1.55 -8.52 10.31
CA ARG A 99 -2.14 -7.61 11.30
C ARG A 99 -3.28 -6.84 10.64
N TYR A 100 -4.43 -7.48 10.55
CA TYR A 100 -5.56 -6.98 9.75
C TYR A 100 -6.24 -5.73 10.33
N THR A 101 -6.40 -5.64 11.65
CA THR A 101 -7.02 -4.48 12.31
C THR A 101 -6.25 -3.17 12.06
N PRO A 102 -4.94 -3.07 12.35
CA PRO A 102 -4.20 -1.85 12.07
C PRO A 102 -4.04 -1.59 10.57
N ALA A 103 -3.98 -2.63 9.72
CA ALA A 103 -4.02 -2.45 8.27
C ALA A 103 -5.32 -1.75 7.83
N LYS A 104 -6.48 -2.25 8.28
CA LYS A 104 -7.79 -1.68 7.95
C LYS A 104 -7.90 -0.22 8.38
N GLU A 105 -7.44 0.10 9.59
CA GLU A 105 -7.43 1.48 10.08
C GLU A 105 -6.51 2.38 9.24
N GLY A 106 -5.33 1.90 8.90
CA GLY A 106 -4.41 2.65 8.05
C GLY A 106 -4.97 2.91 6.64
N PHE A 107 -5.58 1.91 5.99
CA PHE A 107 -6.26 2.10 4.70
C PHE A 107 -7.49 3.01 4.81
N ARG A 108 -8.21 2.99 5.94
CA ARG A 108 -9.35 3.88 6.19
C ARG A 108 -8.94 5.36 6.11
N GLN A 109 -7.78 5.71 6.64
CA GLN A 109 -7.25 7.08 6.63
C GLN A 109 -6.88 7.58 5.24
N MET A 110 -6.59 6.67 4.30
CA MET A 110 -6.27 7.01 2.91
C MET A 110 -7.48 7.51 2.11
N LYS A 111 -8.71 7.22 2.58
CA LYS A 111 -9.97 7.59 1.90
C LYS A 111 -9.95 7.21 0.41
N LEU A 112 -9.54 5.98 0.14
CA LEU A 112 -9.47 5.43 -1.23
C LEU A 112 -10.82 5.58 -1.92
N ASN A 113 -10.81 6.06 -3.16
CA ASN A 113 -12.02 6.07 -3.98
C ASN A 113 -12.45 4.64 -4.33
N GLU A 114 -13.66 4.49 -4.86
CA GLU A 114 -14.24 3.19 -5.19
C GLU A 114 -13.30 2.35 -6.06
N TYR A 115 -12.73 2.95 -7.11
CA TYR A 115 -11.80 2.28 -8.01
C TYR A 115 -10.54 1.79 -7.28
N GLN A 116 -9.91 2.65 -6.49
CA GLN A 116 -8.68 2.31 -5.76
C GLN A 116 -8.88 1.16 -4.77
N ILE A 117 -9.95 1.18 -3.97
CA ILE A 117 -10.17 0.15 -2.95
C ILE A 117 -10.63 -1.18 -3.54
N THR A 118 -11.42 -1.14 -4.61
CA THR A 118 -11.85 -2.35 -5.32
C THR A 118 -10.71 -2.96 -6.13
N TYR A 119 -9.82 -2.15 -6.70
CA TYR A 119 -8.58 -2.61 -7.33
C TYR A 119 -7.63 -3.23 -6.30
N LEU A 120 -7.46 -2.61 -5.12
CA LEU A 120 -6.68 -3.19 -4.03
C LEU A 120 -7.22 -4.56 -3.60
N ALA A 121 -8.54 -4.68 -3.42
CA ALA A 121 -9.17 -5.98 -3.10
C ALA A 121 -8.94 -7.02 -4.20
N TYR A 122 -9.03 -6.62 -5.47
CA TYR A 122 -8.76 -7.47 -6.63
C TYR A 122 -7.31 -7.97 -6.64
N GLU A 123 -6.33 -7.07 -6.54
CA GLU A 123 -4.91 -7.41 -6.51
C GLU A 123 -4.59 -8.39 -5.36
N LEU A 124 -5.12 -8.15 -4.16
CA LEU A 124 -4.94 -9.05 -3.01
C LEU A 124 -5.56 -10.44 -3.22
N PHE A 125 -6.63 -10.52 -4.01
CA PHE A 125 -7.34 -11.77 -4.28
C PHE A 125 -6.62 -12.63 -5.33
N TYR A 126 -6.07 -11.99 -6.36
CA TYR A 126 -5.41 -12.69 -7.46
C TYR A 126 -3.90 -12.90 -7.28
N ARG A 127 -3.21 -12.11 -6.43
CA ARG A 127 -1.81 -12.38 -6.08
C ARG A 127 -1.63 -13.78 -5.50
N LYS A 128 -0.50 -14.43 -5.74
CA LYS A 128 -0.20 -15.77 -5.21
C LYS A 128 1.07 -15.78 -4.34
N PRO A 129 1.04 -16.37 -3.13
CA PRO A 129 -0.17 -16.87 -2.44
C PRO A 129 -1.11 -15.71 -2.05
N ASN A 130 -2.42 -15.93 -2.14
CA ASN A 130 -3.39 -14.94 -1.67
C ASN A 130 -3.60 -15.09 -0.16
N ASP A 131 -3.86 -13.97 0.49
CA ASP A 131 -4.28 -13.94 1.90
C ASP A 131 -5.76 -13.57 1.91
N LEU A 132 -6.62 -14.59 2.05
CA LEU A 132 -8.08 -14.42 2.03
C LEU A 132 -8.57 -13.54 3.18
N GLN A 133 -7.87 -13.52 4.31
CA GLN A 133 -8.22 -12.65 5.42
C GLN A 133 -7.85 -11.19 5.11
N ALA A 134 -6.74 -10.94 4.40
CA ALA A 134 -6.43 -9.61 3.86
C ALA A 134 -7.50 -9.13 2.86
N VAL A 135 -7.93 -10.00 1.93
CA VAL A 135 -9.00 -9.67 0.96
C VAL A 135 -10.29 -9.32 1.68
N LYS A 136 -10.73 -10.17 2.63
CA LYS A 136 -11.92 -9.92 3.46
C LYS A 136 -11.82 -8.56 4.17
N THR A 137 -10.66 -8.27 4.77
CA THR A 137 -10.42 -7.01 5.49
C THR A 137 -10.61 -5.78 4.61
N ILE A 138 -10.08 -5.81 3.37
CA ILE A 138 -10.25 -4.70 2.42
C ILE A 138 -11.67 -4.62 1.87
N LEU A 139 -12.33 -5.75 1.59
CA LEU A 139 -13.73 -5.76 1.16
C LEU A 139 -14.69 -5.22 2.22
N GLU A 140 -14.46 -5.52 3.49
CA GLU A 140 -15.23 -4.93 4.58
C GLU A 140 -15.03 -3.41 4.64
N LEU A 141 -13.80 -2.93 4.50
CA LEU A 141 -13.54 -1.49 4.44
C LEU A 141 -14.19 -0.85 3.20
N ALA A 142 -14.17 -1.53 2.05
CA ALA A 142 -14.82 -1.06 0.83
C ALA A 142 -16.33 -0.90 1.02
N LEU A 143 -16.98 -1.82 1.74
CA LEU A 143 -18.40 -1.69 2.10
C LEU A 143 -18.68 -0.55 3.08
N GLU A 144 -17.79 -0.33 4.05
CA GLU A 144 -17.92 0.78 4.99
C GLU A 144 -17.84 2.14 4.29
N GLN A 145 -16.94 2.27 3.30
CA GLN A 145 -16.69 3.52 2.59
C GLN A 145 -17.63 3.74 1.39
N HIS A 146 -18.00 2.67 0.70
CA HIS A 146 -18.79 2.70 -0.55
C HIS A 146 -19.98 1.72 -0.47
N PRO A 147 -20.94 1.93 0.47
CA PRO A 147 -22.02 0.99 0.72
C PRO A 147 -23.03 0.82 -0.43
N ASN A 148 -23.02 1.73 -1.42
CA ASN A 148 -23.89 1.71 -2.59
C ASN A 148 -23.13 1.36 -3.89
N SER A 149 -21.97 0.73 -3.79
CA SER A 149 -21.14 0.37 -4.94
C SER A 149 -21.46 -1.03 -5.46
N ALA A 150 -21.98 -1.14 -6.68
CA ALA A 150 -22.25 -2.42 -7.32
C ALA A 150 -20.99 -3.30 -7.41
N ILE A 151 -19.86 -2.71 -7.79
CA ILE A 151 -18.59 -3.42 -7.94
C ILE A 151 -18.05 -3.96 -6.60
N VAL A 152 -18.25 -3.25 -5.48
CA VAL A 152 -17.86 -3.75 -4.15
C VAL A 152 -18.64 -5.02 -3.80
N TYR A 153 -19.96 -5.03 -4.02
CA TYR A 153 -20.77 -6.22 -3.81
C TYR A 153 -20.41 -7.35 -4.77
N ALA A 154 -20.10 -7.05 -6.03
CA ALA A 154 -19.61 -8.04 -6.99
C ALA A 154 -18.30 -8.69 -6.52
N ARG A 155 -17.31 -7.90 -6.09
CA ARG A 155 -16.04 -8.41 -5.54
C ARG A 155 -16.25 -9.26 -4.28
N ARG A 156 -17.20 -8.88 -3.42
CA ARG A 156 -17.59 -9.70 -2.27
C ARG A 156 -18.23 -11.02 -2.68
N GLY A 157 -19.06 -11.01 -3.72
CA GLY A 157 -19.63 -12.23 -4.29
C GLY A 157 -18.54 -13.17 -4.81
N ASP A 158 -17.56 -12.65 -5.55
CA ASP A 158 -16.41 -13.41 -6.02
C ASP A 158 -15.60 -14.00 -4.86
N PHE A 159 -15.40 -13.21 -3.80
CA PHE A 159 -14.76 -13.68 -2.58
C PHE A 159 -15.51 -14.86 -1.95
N TYR A 160 -16.83 -14.74 -1.72
CA TYR A 160 -17.61 -15.84 -1.14
C TYR A 160 -17.64 -17.08 -2.04
N LEU A 161 -17.75 -16.90 -3.36
CA LEU A 161 -17.71 -18.00 -4.30
C LEU A 161 -16.39 -18.78 -4.24
N SER A 162 -15.27 -18.07 -4.05
CA SER A 162 -13.96 -18.71 -3.85
C SER A 162 -13.87 -19.56 -2.59
N GLN A 163 -14.73 -19.28 -1.60
CA GLN A 163 -14.86 -20.04 -0.35
C GLN A 163 -15.93 -21.14 -0.46
N ASN A 164 -16.47 -21.38 -1.67
CA ASN A 164 -17.60 -22.26 -1.93
C ASN A 164 -18.90 -21.86 -1.19
N ASP A 165 -18.99 -20.62 -0.70
CA ASP A 165 -20.17 -20.07 -0.05
C ASP A 165 -21.12 -19.48 -1.11
N LYS A 166 -21.78 -20.37 -1.85
CA LYS A 166 -22.72 -20.00 -2.92
C LYS A 166 -23.87 -19.13 -2.39
N ALA A 167 -24.30 -19.32 -1.14
CA ALA A 167 -25.41 -18.59 -0.55
C ALA A 167 -25.07 -17.10 -0.35
N ASN A 168 -23.92 -16.79 0.26
CA ASN A 168 -23.50 -15.40 0.43
C ASN A 168 -22.95 -14.77 -0.86
N ALA A 169 -22.41 -15.59 -1.78
CA ALA A 169 -22.09 -15.15 -3.13
C ALA A 169 -23.34 -14.65 -3.86
N GLY A 170 -24.41 -15.46 -3.88
CA GLY A 170 -25.69 -15.12 -4.51
C GLY A 170 -26.30 -13.84 -3.95
N LYS A 171 -26.36 -13.69 -2.62
CA LYS A 171 -26.84 -12.46 -1.97
C LYS A 171 -26.03 -11.23 -2.38
N SER A 172 -24.71 -11.37 -2.51
CA SER A 172 -23.84 -10.26 -2.88
C SER A 172 -24.00 -9.88 -4.36
N PHE A 173 -24.06 -10.87 -5.27
CA PHE A 173 -24.31 -10.60 -6.69
C PHE A 173 -25.71 -10.02 -6.94
N GLN A 174 -26.73 -10.48 -6.20
CA GLN A 174 -28.07 -9.89 -6.27
C GLN A 174 -28.04 -8.42 -5.83
N LYS A 175 -27.36 -8.10 -4.72
CA LYS A 175 -27.22 -6.70 -4.29
C LYS A 175 -26.47 -5.83 -5.30
N ALA A 176 -25.46 -6.40 -5.96
CA ALA A 176 -24.74 -5.71 -7.03
C ALA A 176 -25.66 -5.39 -8.23
N LEU A 177 -26.50 -6.34 -8.66
CA LEU A 177 -27.48 -6.12 -9.74
C LEU A 177 -28.62 -5.16 -9.37
N GLU A 178 -29.02 -5.10 -8.09
CA GLU A 178 -29.97 -4.07 -7.63
C GLU A 178 -29.42 -2.66 -7.83
N LEU A 179 -28.09 -2.49 -7.76
CA LEU A 179 -27.40 -1.21 -7.91
C LEU A 179 -27.00 -0.91 -9.36
N ASP A 180 -26.61 -1.94 -10.12
CA ASP A 180 -26.36 -1.87 -11.57
C ASP A 180 -27.04 -3.06 -12.31
N PRO A 181 -28.26 -2.86 -12.83
CA PRO A 181 -29.03 -3.94 -13.46
C PRO A 181 -28.47 -4.47 -14.78
N ASN A 182 -27.50 -3.78 -15.39
CA ASN A 182 -27.05 -4.09 -16.75
C ASN A 182 -25.81 -4.99 -16.80
N ASP A 183 -25.29 -5.42 -15.65
CA ASP A 183 -24.13 -6.31 -15.58
C ASP A 183 -24.48 -7.75 -15.99
N LYS A 184 -24.25 -8.06 -17.27
CA LYS A 184 -24.49 -9.38 -17.86
C LYS A 184 -23.66 -10.48 -17.20
N GLU A 185 -22.48 -10.16 -16.67
CA GLU A 185 -21.61 -11.14 -16.03
C GLU A 185 -22.19 -11.57 -14.68
N LEU A 186 -22.76 -10.64 -13.92
CA LEU A 186 -23.45 -10.97 -12.66
C LEU A 186 -24.70 -11.82 -12.89
N VAL A 187 -25.47 -11.54 -13.94
CA VAL A 187 -26.64 -12.36 -14.32
C VAL A 187 -26.21 -13.81 -14.62
N LYS A 188 -25.10 -13.98 -15.35
CA LYS A 188 -24.53 -15.29 -15.65
C LYS A 188 -24.09 -16.01 -14.37
N LYS A 189 -23.32 -15.35 -13.50
CA LYS A 189 -22.86 -15.92 -12.22
C LYS A 189 -24.02 -16.39 -11.35
N LEU A 190 -25.08 -15.59 -11.23
CA LEU A 190 -26.27 -15.99 -10.44
C LEU A 190 -26.96 -17.23 -11.01
N ARG A 191 -27.07 -17.35 -12.34
CA ARG A 191 -27.63 -18.54 -12.99
C ARG A 191 -26.79 -19.79 -12.68
N GLU A 192 -25.47 -19.66 -12.72
CA GLU A 192 -24.53 -20.75 -12.41
C GLU A 192 -24.57 -21.16 -10.94
N LEU A 193 -24.90 -20.25 -10.02
CA LEU A 193 -25.05 -20.57 -8.60
C LEU A 193 -26.32 -21.36 -8.28
N GLY A 194 -27.37 -21.19 -9.07
CA GLY A 194 -28.66 -21.87 -8.91
C GLY A 194 -28.73 -23.27 -9.52
N ASN A 195 -27.71 -23.66 -10.29
CA ASN A 195 -27.51 -25.00 -10.84
C ASN A 195 -26.55 -25.83 -9.96
#